data_AF-W1XNE5-F1
#
_entry.id   AF-W1XNE5-F1
#
_cell.length_a   1.000
_cell.length_b   1.000
_cell.length_c   1.000
_cell.angle_alpha   90.00
_cell.angle_beta   90.00
_cell.angle_gamma   90.00
#
_symmetry.space_group_name_H-M   'P 1'
#
loop_
_entity.id
_entity.type
_entity.pdbx_description
1 polymer ?
#
loop_
_entity_poly.entity_id
_entity_poly.type
_entity_poly.pdbx_seq_one_letter_code
_entity_poly.pdbx_strand_id
1 'polypeptide(L)' 'QSVWALEVISKSFIVEVIMSDVLRPYRDLFPQIGQRVMIDDSSVVIGDVRLADDVGIWPLVVIRGDVHYVQIG' A
#
# COMPACT_ATOMS: atom_id res chain seq x y z
N GLN A 1 -10.32 37.18 -21.90
CA GLN A 1 -10.86 37.01 -20.54
C GLN A 1 -11.59 35.66 -20.53
N SER A 2 -10.97 34.57 -20.93
CA SER A 2 -9.86 33.83 -20.30
C SER A 2 -10.34 33.10 -19.04
N VAL A 3 -10.78 31.86 -19.28
CA VAL A 3 -10.49 30.65 -18.50
C VAL A 3 -10.79 30.67 -16.99
N TRP A 4 -12.04 30.40 -16.59
CA TRP A 4 -12.37 30.12 -15.16
C TRP A 4 -13.23 28.85 -14.95
N ALA A 5 -13.39 27.99 -15.97
CA ALA A 5 -14.24 26.80 -15.87
C ALA A 5 -13.48 25.46 -15.96
N LEU A 6 -12.14 25.45 -15.94
CA LEU A 6 -11.34 24.24 -16.13
C LEU A 6 -10.41 23.87 -14.97
N GLU A 7 -10.42 24.64 -13.88
CA GLU A 7 -9.52 24.42 -12.73
C GLU A 7 -10.07 23.42 -11.70
N VAL A 8 -10.97 22.52 -12.13
CA VAL A 8 -11.58 21.50 -11.26
C VAL A 8 -11.23 20.07 -11.71
N ILE A 9 -10.54 19.89 -12.84
CA ILE A 9 -10.19 18.55 -13.34
C ILE A 9 -8.67 18.38 -13.27
N SER A 10 -8.23 17.30 -12.62
CA SER A 10 -6.83 16.86 -12.48
C SER A 10 -6.01 17.49 -11.34
N LYS A 11 -6.51 17.42 -10.10
CA LYS A 11 -5.60 16.97 -9.03
C LYS A 11 -5.42 15.47 -9.26
N SER A 12 -4.53 15.14 -10.19
CA SER A 12 -4.04 13.78 -10.35
C SER A 12 -3.68 13.28 -8.97
N PHE A 13 -4.32 12.18 -8.61
CA PHE A 13 -4.12 11.39 -7.41
C PHE A 13 -2.70 10.78 -7.48
N ILE A 14 -1.67 11.63 -7.47
CA ILE A 14 -0.33 11.22 -7.11
C ILE A 14 -0.44 11.03 -5.61
N VAL A 15 -0.71 9.79 -5.21
CA VAL A 15 -0.31 9.34 -3.89
C VAL A 15 1.21 9.57 -3.88
N GLU A 16 1.66 10.66 -3.27
CA GLU A 16 3.07 10.81 -2.92
C GLU A 16 3.35 9.66 -1.96
N VAL A 17 3.77 8.51 -2.51
CA VAL A 17 4.31 7.40 -1.75
C VAL A 17 5.64 7.91 -1.22
N ILE A 18 5.57 8.59 -0.08
CA ILE A 18 6.75 8.93 0.69
C ILE A 18 7.28 7.59 1.20
N MET A 19 8.58 7.34 1.06
CA MET A 19 9.22 6.02 1.27
C MET A 19 9.22 5.53 2.74
N SER A 20 8.33 6.08 3.56
CA SER A 20 8.11 5.89 4.99
C SER A 20 6.83 5.13 5.35
N ASP A 21 5.96 4.81 4.39
CA ASP A 21 4.72 4.08 4.68
C ASP A 21 4.96 2.58 4.96
N VAL A 22 4.14 1.99 5.84
CA VAL A 22 4.16 0.56 6.19
C VAL A 22 3.73 -0.30 4.99
N LEU A 23 2.75 0.16 4.22
CA LEU A 23 2.26 -0.47 2.99
C LEU A 23 2.79 0.28 1.77
N ARG A 24 3.45 -0.42 0.85
CA ARG A 24 4.10 0.19 -0.30
C ARG A 24 3.66 -0.49 -1.60
N PRO A 25 3.37 0.28 -2.65
CA PRO A 25 3.12 -0.30 -3.96
C PRO A 25 4.39 -0.88 -4.58
N TYR A 26 4.20 -1.83 -5.49
CA TYR A 26 5.21 -2.24 -6.47
C TYR A 26 4.54 -2.30 -7.84
N ARG A 27 4.90 -1.37 -8.75
CA ARG A 27 4.22 -1.18 -10.05
C ARG A 27 2.72 -0.94 -9.85
N ASP A 28 1.88 -1.79 -10.40
CA ASP A 28 0.42 -1.81 -10.30
C ASP A 28 -0.11 -2.67 -9.14
N LEU A 29 0.79 -3.23 -8.31
CA LEU A 29 0.44 -4.10 -7.19
C LEU A 29 0.49 -3.32 -5.87
N PHE A 30 -0.47 -3.61 -4.99
CA PHE A 30 -0.56 -3.05 -3.64
C PHE A 30 -1.01 -4.14 -2.65
N PRO A 31 -0.56 -4.11 -1.38
CA PRO A 31 -0.96 -5.10 -0.40
C PRO A 31 -2.48 -5.17 -0.18
N GLN A 32 -3.00 -6.39 -0.08
CA GLN A 32 -4.41 -6.71 0.20
C GLN A 32 -4.54 -7.17 1.64
N ILE A 33 -5.37 -6.48 2.43
CA ILE A 33 -5.46 -6.66 3.88
C ILE A 33 -6.86 -7.17 4.25
N GLY A 34 -6.91 -8.30 4.96
CA GLY A 34 -8.12 -8.86 5.56
C GLY A 34 -8.64 -8.05 6.75
N GLN A 35 -9.61 -8.60 7.48
CA GLN A 35 -10.18 -7.97 8.67
C GLN A 35 -9.34 -8.24 9.92
N ARG A 36 -9.33 -7.28 10.86
CA ARG A 36 -8.66 -7.41 12.17
C ARG A 36 -7.15 -7.73 12.07
N VAL A 37 -6.53 -7.37 10.95
CA VAL A 37 -5.09 -7.51 10.76
C VAL A 37 -4.37 -6.44 11.56
N MET A 38 -3.33 -6.85 12.30
CA MET A 38 -2.40 -5.93 12.94
C MET A 38 -1.12 -5.89 12.11
N ILE A 39 -0.66 -4.70 11.76
CA ILE A 39 0.64 -4.49 11.13
C ILE A 39 1.35 -3.43 11.95
N ASP A 40 2.49 -3.79 12.53
CA ASP A 40 3.29 -2.85 13.29
C ASP A 40 3.86 -1.74 12.40
N ASP A 41 3.88 -0.50 12.91
CA ASP A 41 4.33 0.69 12.18
C ASP A 41 5.79 0.64 11.73
N SER A 42 6.63 -0.20 12.36
CA SER A 42 8.02 -0.40 11.94
C SER A 42 8.19 -1.45 10.85
N SER A 43 7.11 -2.13 10.46
CA SER A 43 7.12 -3.15 9.41
C SER A 43 7.09 -2.54 8.01
N VAL A 44 7.45 -3.34 7.01
CA VAL A 44 7.39 -2.94 5.60
C VAL A 44 6.76 -4.05 4.76
N VAL A 45 5.64 -3.76 4.12
CA VAL A 45 4.88 -4.69 3.28
C VAL A 45 4.76 -4.10 1.87
N ILE A 46 5.28 -4.80 0.86
CA ILE A 46 5.47 -4.26 -0.49
C ILE A 46 4.85 -5.19 -1.54
N GLY A 47 4.08 -4.62 -2.48
CA GLY A 47 3.62 -5.31 -3.69
C GLY A 47 2.42 -6.24 -3.49
N ASP A 48 2.37 -7.38 -4.20
CA ASP A 48 1.31 -8.39 -4.09
C ASP A 48 1.48 -9.24 -2.83
N VAL A 49 1.12 -8.65 -1.71
CA VAL A 49 1.04 -9.33 -0.41
C VAL A 49 -0.42 -9.43 -0.01
N ARG A 50 -0.87 -10.64 0.34
CA ARG A 50 -2.26 -10.92 0.71
C ARG A 50 -2.30 -11.46 2.13
N LEU A 51 -2.85 -10.67 3.04
CA LEU A 51 -3.01 -11.04 4.45
C LEU A 51 -4.47 -11.42 4.71
N ALA A 52 -4.71 -12.62 5.20
CA ALA A 52 -6.04 -13.05 5.62
C ALA A 52 -6.48 -12.35 6.92
N ASP A 53 -7.71 -12.66 7.33
CA ASP A 53 -8.27 -12.20 8.60
C ASP A 53 -7.41 -12.62 9.80
N ASP A 54 -7.36 -11.76 10.82
CA ASP A 54 -6.70 -12.02 12.12
C ASP A 54 -5.17 -12.25 12.06
N VAL A 55 -4.52 -11.95 10.93
CA VAL A 55 -3.06 -12.00 10.78
C VAL A 55 -2.38 -10.87 11.58
N GLY A 56 -1.26 -11.18 12.22
CA GLY A 56 -0.41 -10.21 12.91
C GLY A 56 0.99 -10.13 12.30
N ILE A 57 1.38 -8.94 11.84
CA ILE A 57 2.74 -8.63 11.39
C ILE A 57 3.44 -7.82 12.47
N TRP A 58 4.42 -8.45 13.11
CA TRP A 58 5.13 -7.94 14.28
C TRP A 58 6.27 -6.98 13.89
N PRO A 59 6.80 -6.20 14.86
CA PRO A 59 7.81 -5.18 14.59
C PRO A 59 9.00 -5.66 13.75
N LEU A 60 9.49 -4.77 12.89
CA LEU A 60 10.67 -4.94 12.04
C LEU A 60 10.59 -6.08 11.01
N VAL A 61 9.37 -6.57 10.71
CA VAL A 61 9.16 -7.56 9.66
C VAL A 61 9.11 -6.90 8.28
N VAL A 62 9.73 -7.55 7.30
CA VAL A 62 9.66 -7.16 5.88
C VAL A 62 8.98 -8.26 5.08
N ILE A 63 7.93 -7.91 4.35
CA ILE A 63 7.26 -8.78 3.38
C ILE A 63 7.32 -8.11 2.01
N ARG A 64 7.96 -8.77 1.05
CA ARG A 64 8.14 -8.21 -0.30
C ARG A 64 7.59 -9.19 -1.33
N GLY A 65 6.38 -8.93 -1.79
CA GLY A 65 5.71 -9.65 -2.87
C GLY A 65 5.86 -8.92 -4.21
N ASP A 66 7.07 -8.84 -4.75
CA ASP A 66 7.32 -8.11 -6.00
C ASP A 66 7.40 -9.00 -7.25
N VAL A 67 8.37 -9.92 -7.32
CA VAL A 67 8.50 -10.85 -8.45
C VAL A 67 7.39 -11.90 -8.44
N HIS A 68 6.97 -12.32 -7.23
CA HIS A 68 5.88 -13.23 -6.98
C HIS A 68 5.06 -12.75 -5.78
N TYR A 69 3.85 -13.29 -5.65
CA TYR A 69 2.97 -12.96 -4.53
C TYR A 69 3.44 -13.63 -3.23
N VAL A 70 3.07 -13.02 -2.09
CA VAL A 70 3.13 -13.66 -0.77
C VAL A 70 1.71 -13.72 -0.22
N GLN A 71 1.28 -14.90 0.22
CA GLN A 71 -0.03 -15.07 0.86
C GLN A 71 0.15 -15.67 2.25
N ILE A 72 -0.45 -15.03 3.25
CA ILE A 72 -0.44 -15.45 4.65
C ILE A 72 -1.90 -15.63 5.07
N GLY A 73 -2.22 -16.84 5.55
CA GLY A 73 -3.55 -17.29 5.94
C GLY A 73 -3.61 -17.72 7.39
#